data_AF-A0A930YQY9-F1
#
_entry.id   AF-A0A930YQY9-F1
#
_cell.length_a   1.000
_cell.length_b   1.000
_cell.length_c   1.000
_cell.angle_alpha   90.00
_cell.angle_beta   90.00
_cell.angle_gamma   90.00
#
_symmetry.space_group_name_H-M   'P 1'
#
loop_
_entity.id
_entity.type
_entity.pdbx_description
1 polymer ?
#
loop_
_entity_poly.entity_id
_entity_poly.type
_entity_poly.pdbx_seq_one_letter_code
_entity_poly.pdbx_strand_id
1 'polypeptide(L)'
;MSSYEFETHEPVDLYVELGKGALSVTASDTTATTVEVVGREAEQVQVRQDGRQISVIAPKGNRGLFGGEPSYVVSVSLPSHSNVVAKTGSADISLDGDYGAGQIRSGSGDCRLDTFAGPLIVETGSGDIYVDDAEGDLRIKSGSGDVDVNDTGATVAVSTGSGDVQIGKTNGQAVVKTGSGDLEIGTAGDGVSMSTGSGDMKIDKAKRGKFSAKGASGDVLIGVPAGVPVWTDITTVSGSIHSDLQGAGQPEPGQDYVELRAKTVSGDIELHEV
;
A
#
# COMPACT_ATOMS: atom_id res chain seq x y z
N MET A 1 23.74 -12.14 -19.94
CA MET A 1 23.83 -11.01 -19.00
C MET A 1 24.23 -9.79 -19.80
N SER A 2 23.54 -8.68 -19.57
CA SER A 2 23.83 -7.37 -20.16
C SER A 2 23.95 -6.35 -19.02
N SER A 3 24.86 -5.39 -19.12
CA SER A 3 25.07 -4.36 -18.10
C SER A 3 25.17 -2.99 -18.79
N TYR A 4 24.59 -1.97 -18.16
CA TYR A 4 24.51 -0.60 -18.66
C TYR A 4 24.78 0.37 -17.52
N GLU A 5 25.44 1.48 -17.82
CA GLU A 5 25.76 2.54 -16.86
C GLU A 5 25.49 3.90 -17.49
N PHE A 6 24.88 4.80 -16.72
CA PHE A 6 24.50 6.15 -17.13
C PHE A 6 24.94 7.15 -16.05
N GLU A 7 25.54 8.27 -16.44
CA GLU A 7 25.84 9.37 -15.50
C GLU A 7 24.53 10.08 -15.11
N THR A 8 24.22 10.10 -13.81
CA THR A 8 22.96 10.60 -13.25
C THR A 8 23.22 11.32 -11.92
N HIS A 9 23.73 12.55 -12.00
CA HIS A 9 24.05 13.38 -10.82
C HIS A 9 22.82 13.91 -10.07
N GLU A 10 21.62 13.72 -10.62
CA GLU A 10 20.34 14.14 -10.06
C GLU A 10 19.35 12.97 -10.10
N PRO A 11 18.29 12.98 -9.26
CA PRO A 11 17.23 11.99 -9.30
C PRO A 11 16.63 11.81 -10.71
N VAL A 12 16.40 10.55 -11.08
CA VAL A 12 15.94 10.14 -12.41
C VAL A 12 14.47 9.70 -12.43
N ASP A 13 13.94 9.54 -13.63
CA ASP A 13 12.63 8.92 -13.86
C ASP A 13 12.84 7.50 -14.42
N LEU A 14 12.77 6.48 -13.57
CA LEU A 14 12.91 5.08 -14.00
C LEU A 14 11.58 4.55 -14.56
N TYR A 15 11.64 3.95 -15.75
CA TYR A 15 10.52 3.27 -16.39
C TYR A 15 10.88 1.81 -16.69
N VAL A 16 10.13 0.86 -16.14
CA VAL A 16 10.37 -0.57 -16.32
C VAL A 16 9.12 -1.29 -16.82
N GLU A 17 9.26 -2.07 -17.90
CA GLU A 17 8.26 -3.02 -18.37
C GLU A 17 8.86 -4.43 -18.43
N LEU A 18 8.34 -5.36 -17.61
CA LEU A 18 8.74 -6.78 -17.60
C LEU A 18 7.52 -7.70 -17.74
N GLY A 19 7.73 -8.87 -18.35
CA GLY A 19 6.72 -9.93 -18.38
C GLY A 19 6.78 -10.76 -17.09
N LYS A 20 7.86 -11.54 -16.95
CA LYS A 20 8.12 -12.46 -15.84
C LYS A 20 9.52 -12.27 -15.28
N GLY A 21 9.74 -12.76 -14.07
CA GLY A 21 11.04 -12.78 -13.40
C GLY A 21 11.03 -11.90 -12.16
N ALA A 22 12.01 -11.00 -12.02
CA ALA A 22 12.10 -10.12 -10.86
C ALA A 22 12.70 -8.76 -11.25
N LEU A 23 12.21 -7.70 -10.63
CA LEU A 23 12.78 -6.36 -10.63
C LEU A 23 13.26 -6.03 -9.23
N SER A 24 14.56 -5.76 -9.09
CA SER A 24 15.15 -5.16 -7.89
C SER A 24 15.66 -3.78 -8.24
N VAL A 25 15.25 -2.76 -7.49
CA VAL A 25 15.76 -1.40 -7.60
C VAL A 25 16.27 -0.96 -6.23
N THR A 26 17.46 -0.37 -6.21
CA THR A 26 18.04 0.21 -5.00
C THR A 26 18.30 1.69 -5.24
N ALA A 27 17.67 2.53 -4.42
CA ALA A 27 17.87 3.97 -4.38
C ALA A 27 18.87 4.34 -3.28
N SER A 28 19.99 4.96 -3.66
CA SER A 28 21.08 5.28 -2.73
C SER A 28 21.81 6.57 -3.11
N ASP A 29 22.74 7.02 -2.27
CA ASP A 29 23.63 8.15 -2.57
C ASP A 29 24.66 7.72 -3.63
N THR A 30 24.24 7.82 -4.90
CA THR A 30 25.05 7.53 -6.09
C THR A 30 24.85 8.63 -7.12
N THR A 31 25.86 8.80 -7.98
CA THR A 31 25.83 9.76 -9.10
C THR A 31 25.70 9.07 -10.45
N ALA A 32 25.40 7.78 -10.46
CA ALA A 32 25.24 6.97 -11.66
C ALA A 32 24.09 5.98 -11.49
N THR A 33 23.45 5.66 -12.61
CA THR A 33 22.43 4.62 -12.69
C THR A 33 23.02 3.42 -13.40
N THR A 34 23.03 2.27 -12.71
CA THR A 34 23.44 1.00 -13.29
C THR A 34 22.24 0.10 -13.50
N VAL A 35 22.23 -0.64 -14.61
CA VAL A 35 21.19 -1.62 -14.93
C VAL A 35 21.86 -2.92 -15.32
N GLU A 36 21.54 -4.00 -14.61
CA GLU A 36 21.96 -5.35 -14.95
C GLU A 36 20.75 -6.19 -15.34
N VAL A 37 20.87 -6.90 -16.46
CA VAL A 37 19.83 -7.78 -17.00
C VAL A 37 20.38 -9.19 -17.10
N VAL A 38 19.76 -10.10 -16.35
CA VAL A 38 20.06 -11.54 -16.38
C VAL A 38 18.85 -12.29 -16.92
N GLY A 39 19.07 -13.07 -17.97
CA GLY A 39 18.04 -13.85 -18.63
C GLY A 39 18.52 -14.34 -19.99
N ARG A 40 17.72 -15.20 -20.62
CA ARG A 40 17.98 -15.63 -22.00
C ARG A 40 17.74 -14.45 -22.94
N GLU A 41 18.65 -14.26 -23.91
CA GLU A 41 18.55 -13.17 -24.89
C GLU A 41 18.42 -11.79 -24.21
N ALA A 42 19.19 -11.58 -23.12
CA ALA A 42 19.17 -10.36 -22.31
C ALA A 42 19.52 -9.10 -23.13
N GLU A 43 20.29 -9.24 -24.20
CA GLU A 43 20.59 -8.20 -25.18
C GLU A 43 19.37 -7.69 -25.95
N GLN A 44 18.24 -8.39 -25.92
CA GLN A 44 16.97 -7.93 -26.51
C GLN A 44 16.17 -7.03 -25.58
N VAL A 45 16.53 -6.95 -24.29
CA VAL A 45 15.93 -5.99 -23.36
C VAL A 45 16.46 -4.60 -23.72
N GLN A 46 15.54 -3.68 -24.01
CA GLN A 46 15.90 -2.33 -24.39
C GLN A 46 16.20 -1.52 -23.13
N VAL A 47 17.46 -1.15 -22.95
CA VAL A 47 17.92 -0.25 -21.89
C VAL A 47 18.44 1.03 -22.52
N ARG A 48 17.83 2.17 -22.17
CA ARG A 48 18.17 3.47 -22.78
C ARG A 48 17.93 4.63 -21.82
N GLN A 49 18.68 5.70 -22.01
CA GLN A 49 18.48 6.99 -21.37
C GLN A 49 17.97 8.02 -22.38
N ASP A 50 16.96 8.80 -21.99
CA ASP A 50 16.49 9.99 -22.71
C ASP A 50 16.30 11.14 -21.70
N GLY A 51 17.26 12.08 -21.68
CA GLY A 51 17.35 13.09 -20.62
C GLY A 51 17.49 12.42 -19.24
N ARG A 52 16.54 12.70 -18.33
CA ARG A 52 16.49 12.10 -16.99
C ARG A 52 15.78 10.75 -16.94
N GLN A 53 15.15 10.32 -18.04
CA GLN A 53 14.41 9.07 -18.04
C GLN A 53 15.32 7.89 -18.36
N ILE A 54 15.32 6.87 -17.51
CA ILE A 54 15.97 5.58 -17.76
C ILE A 54 14.87 4.56 -18.04
N SER A 55 14.89 3.94 -19.23
CA SER A 55 13.88 2.95 -19.63
C SER A 55 14.49 1.55 -19.73
N VAL A 56 13.85 0.56 -19.11
CA VAL A 56 14.16 -0.88 -19.21
C VAL A 56 12.91 -1.60 -19.71
N ILE A 57 12.92 -2.03 -20.97
CA ILE A 57 11.73 -2.61 -21.62
C ILE A 57 12.08 -4.00 -22.15
N ALA A 58 11.54 -5.03 -21.50
CA ALA A 58 11.65 -6.39 -21.98
C ALA A 58 10.76 -6.60 -23.23
N PRO A 59 11.20 -7.42 -24.20
CA PRO A 59 10.39 -7.73 -25.37
C PRO A 59 9.10 -8.44 -24.97
N LYS A 60 7.96 -7.98 -25.49
CA LYS A 60 6.69 -8.70 -25.33
C LYS A 60 6.79 -10.05 -26.03
N GLY A 61 6.41 -11.12 -25.34
CA GLY A 61 6.42 -12.47 -25.90
C GLY A 61 5.57 -12.53 -27.16
N ASN A 62 6.20 -12.71 -28.32
CA ASN A 62 5.49 -12.83 -29.59
C ASN A 62 6.06 -14.04 -30.34
N ARG A 63 5.61 -15.27 -30.01
CA ARG A 63 5.97 -16.51 -30.75
C ARG A 63 5.16 -17.75 -30.31
N GLY A 64 4.13 -18.09 -31.09
CA GLY A 64 3.63 -19.46 -31.36
C GLY A 64 3.14 -20.35 -30.20
N LEU A 65 2.53 -21.49 -30.55
CA LEU A 65 1.92 -22.47 -29.62
C LEU A 65 2.90 -23.18 -28.64
N PHE A 66 4.21 -22.88 -28.66
CA PHE A 66 5.25 -23.68 -27.99
C PHE A 66 6.33 -22.88 -27.24
N GLY A 67 6.20 -21.55 -27.09
CA GLY A 67 7.19 -20.72 -26.38
C GLY A 67 6.61 -20.02 -25.16
N GLY A 68 7.15 -20.30 -23.96
CA GLY A 68 6.84 -19.52 -22.76
C GLY A 68 7.41 -18.10 -22.84
N GLU A 69 6.79 -17.15 -22.16
CA GLU A 69 7.33 -15.78 -22.04
C GLU A 69 8.74 -15.79 -21.42
N PRO A 70 9.67 -14.98 -21.94
CA PRO A 70 11.00 -14.87 -21.36
C PRO A 70 10.93 -14.29 -19.94
N SER A 71 11.78 -14.83 -19.06
CA SER A 71 11.92 -14.39 -17.68
C SER A 71 13.25 -13.65 -17.53
N TYR A 72 13.21 -12.47 -16.90
CA TYR A 72 14.38 -11.64 -16.67
C TYR A 72 14.49 -11.25 -15.20
N VAL A 73 15.70 -11.33 -14.66
CA VAL A 73 16.06 -10.68 -13.39
C VAL A 73 16.75 -9.38 -13.77
N VAL A 74 16.13 -8.27 -13.38
CA VAL A 74 16.63 -6.91 -13.63
C VAL A 74 16.99 -6.29 -12.29
N SER A 75 18.24 -5.86 -12.17
CA SER A 75 18.73 -5.11 -11.02
C SER A 75 19.08 -3.69 -11.46
N VAL A 76 18.59 -2.69 -10.73
CA VAL A 76 18.86 -1.28 -11.00
C VAL A 76 19.39 -0.62 -9.74
N SER A 77 20.50 0.12 -9.83
CA SER A 77 20.92 1.06 -8.78
C SER A 77 20.80 2.47 -9.33
N LEU A 78 20.21 3.39 -8.58
CA LEU A 78 19.97 4.76 -9.01
C LEU A 78 20.03 5.76 -7.85
N PRO A 79 20.15 7.07 -8.12
CA PRO A 79 20.17 8.08 -7.06
C PRO A 79 18.90 8.09 -6.21
N SER A 80 19.02 8.30 -4.90
CA SER A 80 17.89 8.52 -3.99
C SER A 80 16.93 9.61 -4.48
N HIS A 81 15.67 9.50 -4.07
CA HIS A 81 14.55 10.37 -4.47
C HIS A 81 14.17 10.30 -5.95
N SER A 82 14.67 9.31 -6.68
CA SER A 82 14.23 9.04 -8.06
C SER A 82 12.77 8.57 -8.08
N ASN A 83 12.10 8.83 -9.19
CA ASN A 83 10.74 8.35 -9.43
C ASN A 83 10.78 6.98 -10.13
N VAL A 84 9.81 6.12 -9.84
CA VAL A 84 9.73 4.79 -10.45
C VAL A 84 8.35 4.53 -11.03
N VAL A 85 8.32 4.13 -12.30
CA VAL A 85 7.16 3.53 -12.94
C VAL A 85 7.52 2.10 -13.32
N ALA A 86 6.88 1.12 -12.66
CA ALA A 86 7.12 -0.30 -12.93
C ALA A 86 5.81 -0.97 -13.39
N LYS A 87 5.89 -1.73 -14.48
CA LYS A 87 4.78 -2.51 -15.02
C LYS A 87 5.26 -3.94 -15.23
N THR A 88 4.67 -4.88 -14.51
CA THR A 88 5.00 -6.30 -14.60
C THR A 88 3.77 -7.15 -14.86
N GLY A 89 3.96 -8.29 -15.54
CA GLY A 89 2.92 -9.32 -15.65
C GLY A 89 2.89 -10.19 -14.41
N SER A 90 3.97 -10.94 -14.19
CA SER A 90 4.15 -11.86 -13.06
C SER A 90 5.56 -11.78 -12.50
N ALA A 91 6.22 -10.64 -12.67
CA ALA A 91 7.53 -10.41 -12.07
C ALA A 91 7.35 -9.72 -10.72
N ASP A 92 8.04 -10.22 -9.71
CA ASP A 92 8.10 -9.61 -8.38
C ASP A 92 8.87 -8.30 -8.46
N ILE A 93 8.48 -7.34 -7.62
CA ILE A 93 9.04 -5.99 -7.59
C ILE A 93 9.55 -5.74 -6.17
N SER A 94 10.84 -5.46 -6.04
CA SER A 94 11.47 -5.02 -4.79
C SER A 94 12.11 -3.66 -5.03
N LEU A 95 11.61 -2.62 -4.37
CA LEU A 95 12.16 -1.27 -4.40
C LEU A 95 12.70 -0.94 -3.00
N ASP A 96 14.02 -0.87 -2.86
CA ASP A 96 14.74 -0.65 -1.61
C ASP A 96 15.36 0.76 -1.59
N GLY A 97 15.29 1.47 -0.47
CA GLY A 97 15.75 2.85 -0.30
C GLY A 97 14.68 3.92 -0.47
N ASP A 98 15.12 5.19 -0.51
CA ASP A 98 14.25 6.37 -0.53
C ASP A 98 13.90 6.81 -1.95
N TYR A 99 12.60 6.82 -2.28
CA TYR A 99 12.08 7.22 -3.58
C TYR A 99 11.31 8.54 -3.53
N GLY A 100 11.18 9.19 -4.69
CA GLY A 100 10.31 10.33 -4.90
C GLY A 100 8.85 9.89 -5.00
N ALA A 101 8.34 9.78 -6.22
CA ALA A 101 6.99 9.26 -6.50
C ALA A 101 7.05 7.89 -7.18
N GLY A 102 5.98 7.09 -6.99
CA GLY A 102 5.88 5.74 -7.50
C GLY A 102 4.57 5.44 -8.23
N GLN A 103 4.67 4.74 -9.36
CA GLN A 103 3.51 4.12 -10.01
C GLN A 103 3.84 2.66 -10.37
N ILE A 104 3.27 1.74 -9.58
CA ILE A 104 3.57 0.31 -9.66
C ILE A 104 2.32 -0.44 -10.14
N ARG A 105 2.51 -1.27 -11.16
CA ARG A 105 1.47 -2.15 -11.70
C ARG A 105 2.01 -3.55 -11.84
N SER A 106 1.36 -4.53 -11.21
CA SER A 106 1.71 -5.94 -11.34
C SER A 106 0.46 -6.76 -11.61
N GLY A 107 0.53 -7.75 -12.50
CA GLY A 107 -0.57 -8.71 -12.66
C GLY A 107 -0.64 -9.64 -11.44
N SER A 108 0.47 -10.31 -11.12
CA SER A 108 0.50 -11.38 -10.12
C SER A 108 1.79 -11.49 -9.32
N GLY A 109 2.81 -10.68 -9.62
CA GLY A 109 4.04 -10.66 -8.81
C GLY A 109 3.86 -9.79 -7.57
N ASP A 110 4.54 -10.14 -6.49
CA ASP A 110 4.47 -9.42 -5.23
C ASP A 110 5.23 -8.09 -5.33
N CYS A 111 4.77 -7.10 -4.58
CA CYS A 111 5.35 -5.77 -4.55
C CYS A 111 5.85 -5.44 -3.14
N ARG A 112 7.17 -5.42 -2.95
CA ARG A 112 7.82 -4.92 -1.73
C ARG A 112 8.39 -3.53 -2.01
N LEU A 113 7.83 -2.53 -1.34
CA LEU A 113 8.09 -1.11 -1.56
C LEU A 113 8.58 -0.53 -0.23
N ASP A 114 9.75 0.09 -0.24
CA ASP A 114 10.35 0.66 0.96
C ASP A 114 9.74 2.04 1.28
N THR A 115 10.44 3.14 0.94
CA THR A 115 10.08 4.49 1.38
C THR A 115 9.76 5.40 0.19
N PHE A 116 8.61 6.09 0.25
CA PHE A 116 8.16 7.04 -0.77
C PHE A 116 7.82 8.41 -0.17
N ALA A 117 8.65 9.41 -0.45
CA ALA A 117 8.44 10.79 0.01
C ALA A 117 7.28 11.51 -0.73
N GLY A 118 7.00 11.08 -1.95
CA GLY A 118 5.95 11.60 -2.83
C GLY A 118 4.78 10.62 -3.00
N PRO A 119 3.82 10.94 -3.90
CA PRO A 119 2.66 10.09 -4.12
C PRO A 119 3.03 8.68 -4.62
N LEU A 120 2.38 7.67 -4.06
CA LEU A 120 2.54 6.27 -4.44
C LEU A 120 1.21 5.67 -4.90
N ILE A 121 1.19 5.15 -6.13
CA ILE A 121 0.04 4.43 -6.69
C ILE A 121 0.45 2.99 -6.99
N VAL A 122 -0.24 2.03 -6.40
CA VAL A 122 -0.01 0.59 -6.61
C VAL A 122 -1.28 -0.08 -7.09
N GLU A 123 -1.20 -0.81 -8.19
CA GLU A 123 -2.31 -1.62 -8.70
C GLU A 123 -1.83 -3.06 -8.95
N THR A 124 -2.35 -4.03 -8.19
CA THR A 124 -2.08 -5.46 -8.39
C THR A 124 -3.33 -6.25 -8.73
N GLY A 125 -3.18 -7.35 -9.47
CA GLY A 125 -4.25 -8.33 -9.67
C GLY A 125 -4.34 -9.28 -8.47
N SER A 126 -3.26 -10.04 -8.25
CA SER A 126 -3.25 -11.12 -7.24
C SER A 126 -1.98 -11.21 -6.39
N GLY A 127 -0.94 -10.42 -6.69
CA GLY A 127 0.26 -10.38 -5.86
C GLY A 127 0.03 -9.51 -4.61
N ASP A 128 0.72 -9.87 -3.55
CA ASP A 128 0.66 -9.16 -2.27
C ASP A 128 1.43 -7.84 -2.36
N ILE A 129 1.01 -6.87 -1.55
CA ILE A 129 1.61 -5.54 -1.51
C ILE A 129 2.10 -5.28 -0.09
N TYR A 130 3.40 -5.02 0.02
CA TYR A 130 4.03 -4.53 1.23
C TYR A 130 4.61 -3.13 0.97
N VAL A 131 4.22 -2.16 1.79
CA VAL A 131 4.77 -0.79 1.79
C VAL A 131 5.33 -0.50 3.17
N ASP A 132 6.61 -0.13 3.29
CA ASP A 132 7.17 0.22 4.60
C ASP A 132 6.76 1.65 5.01
N ASP A 133 7.10 2.66 4.21
CA ASP A 133 6.74 4.05 4.49
C ASP A 133 6.20 4.77 3.24
N ALA A 134 5.01 5.36 3.38
CA ALA A 134 4.47 6.31 2.42
C ALA A 134 4.19 7.67 3.08
N GLU A 135 5.15 8.58 2.99
CA GLU A 135 5.04 9.94 3.51
C GLU A 135 4.01 10.76 2.71
N GLY A 136 3.96 10.53 1.40
CA GLY A 136 3.00 11.14 0.47
C GLY A 136 1.65 10.42 0.40
N ASP A 137 0.77 10.89 -0.49
CA ASP A 137 -0.54 10.25 -0.69
C ASP A 137 -0.37 8.82 -1.23
N LEU A 138 -1.00 7.85 -0.56
CA LEU A 138 -0.95 6.43 -0.92
C LEU A 138 -2.28 5.98 -1.51
N ARG A 139 -2.23 5.37 -2.70
CA ARG A 139 -3.39 4.74 -3.33
C ARG A 139 -3.07 3.32 -3.76
N ILE A 140 -3.75 2.35 -3.16
CA ILE A 140 -3.59 0.93 -3.46
C ILE A 140 -4.90 0.35 -4.00
N LYS A 141 -4.78 -0.44 -5.07
CA LYS A 141 -5.84 -1.34 -5.54
C LYS A 141 -5.28 -2.75 -5.71
N SER A 142 -5.95 -3.72 -5.11
CA SER A 142 -5.65 -5.14 -5.30
C SER A 142 -6.92 -5.88 -5.72
N GLY A 143 -6.80 -6.90 -6.56
CA GLY A 143 -7.90 -7.83 -6.82
C GLY A 143 -8.08 -8.79 -5.65
N SER A 144 -7.03 -9.58 -5.36
CA SER A 144 -7.09 -10.67 -4.37
C SER A 144 -5.87 -10.79 -3.46
N GLY A 145 -4.78 -10.06 -3.70
CA GLY A 145 -3.60 -10.09 -2.83
C GLY A 145 -3.82 -9.24 -1.58
N ASP A 146 -3.12 -9.60 -0.51
CA ASP A 146 -3.15 -8.90 0.77
C ASP A 146 -2.35 -7.60 0.69
N VAL A 147 -2.68 -6.66 1.56
CA VAL A 147 -2.03 -5.35 1.63
C VAL A 147 -1.56 -5.09 3.05
N ASP A 148 -0.25 -4.96 3.21
CA ASP A 148 0.40 -4.56 4.46
C ASP A 148 1.13 -3.23 4.26
N VAL A 149 0.79 -2.24 5.08
CA VAL A 149 1.40 -0.91 5.07
C VAL A 149 1.86 -0.57 6.47
N ASN A 150 3.14 -0.32 6.67
CA ASN A 150 3.68 -0.10 8.02
C ASN A 150 3.42 1.33 8.55
N ASP A 151 3.86 2.40 7.88
CA ASP A 151 3.53 3.79 8.26
C ASP A 151 3.09 4.64 7.05
N THR A 152 2.23 5.62 7.32
CA THR A 152 1.74 6.57 6.31
C THR A 152 1.64 7.99 6.86
N GLY A 153 2.20 8.95 6.13
CA GLY A 153 2.25 10.36 6.52
C GLY A 153 1.02 11.16 6.10
N ALA A 154 0.47 10.88 4.93
CA ALA A 154 -0.61 11.65 4.30
C ALA A 154 -1.89 10.83 4.09
N THR A 155 -2.64 11.12 3.02
CA THR A 155 -3.93 10.46 2.76
C THR A 155 -3.72 9.04 2.25
N VAL A 156 -4.50 8.09 2.78
CA VAL A 156 -4.45 6.68 2.38
C VAL A 156 -5.77 6.25 1.77
N ALA A 157 -5.72 5.62 0.60
CA ALA A 157 -6.87 5.01 -0.05
C ALA A 157 -6.54 3.59 -0.52
N VAL A 158 -7.05 2.57 0.18
CA VAL A 158 -6.87 1.15 -0.15
C VAL A 158 -8.20 0.54 -0.57
N SER A 159 -8.20 -0.20 -1.67
CA SER A 159 -9.34 -0.99 -2.12
C SER A 159 -8.91 -2.37 -2.57
N THR A 160 -9.40 -3.41 -1.92
CA THR A 160 -9.17 -4.81 -2.30
C THR A 160 -10.49 -5.48 -2.69
N GLY A 161 -10.43 -6.58 -3.44
CA GLY A 161 -11.61 -7.40 -3.71
C GLY A 161 -11.82 -8.48 -2.65
N SER A 162 -10.77 -9.22 -2.30
CA SER A 162 -10.84 -10.37 -1.37
C SER A 162 -9.64 -10.56 -0.45
N GLY A 163 -8.66 -9.65 -0.47
CA GLY A 163 -7.48 -9.72 0.40
C GLY A 163 -7.66 -8.90 1.67
N ASP A 164 -6.92 -9.28 2.70
CA ASP A 164 -6.87 -8.58 3.98
C ASP A 164 -6.05 -7.29 3.85
N VAL A 165 -6.36 -6.31 4.69
CA VAL A 165 -5.63 -5.04 4.73
C VAL A 165 -5.18 -4.74 6.14
N GLN A 166 -3.87 -4.62 6.32
CA GLN A 166 -3.24 -4.19 7.56
C GLN A 166 -2.54 -2.84 7.33
N ILE A 167 -2.80 -1.87 8.21
CA ILE A 167 -2.07 -0.61 8.28
C ILE A 167 -1.52 -0.44 9.70
N GLY A 168 -0.20 -0.48 9.87
CA GLY A 168 0.44 -0.31 11.17
C GLY A 168 0.12 1.05 11.80
N LYS A 169 0.41 2.14 11.07
CA LYS A 169 0.15 3.50 11.51
C LYS A 169 -0.27 4.40 10.34
N THR A 170 -1.24 5.28 10.61
CA THR A 170 -1.64 6.32 9.67
C THR A 170 -1.80 7.66 10.37
N ASN A 171 -1.14 8.70 9.84
CA ASN A 171 -1.17 10.05 10.42
C ASN A 171 -2.14 10.98 9.69
N GLY A 172 -2.54 10.64 8.46
CA GLY A 172 -3.56 11.32 7.69
C GLY A 172 -4.88 10.55 7.66
N GLN A 173 -5.81 11.01 6.80
CA GLN A 173 -7.10 10.34 6.64
C GLN A 173 -6.94 9.03 5.87
N ALA A 174 -7.59 7.97 6.35
CA ALA A 174 -7.57 6.67 5.68
C ALA A 174 -8.97 6.25 5.20
N VAL A 175 -9.05 5.75 3.97
CA VAL A 175 -10.23 5.09 3.41
C VAL A 175 -9.83 3.70 2.96
N VAL A 176 -10.33 2.68 3.67
CA VAL A 176 -9.98 1.28 3.45
C VAL A 176 -11.23 0.48 3.12
N LYS A 177 -11.20 -0.24 2.01
CA LYS A 177 -12.35 -1.03 1.54
C LYS A 177 -11.92 -2.40 1.07
N THR A 178 -12.67 -3.43 1.46
CA THR A 178 -12.59 -4.75 0.86
C THR A 178 -13.98 -5.28 0.54
N GLY A 179 -14.09 -6.21 -0.42
CA GLY A 179 -15.31 -6.98 -0.62
C GLY A 179 -15.45 -8.07 0.44
N SER A 180 -14.36 -8.81 0.66
CA SER A 180 -14.21 -9.82 1.68
C SER A 180 -12.78 -9.79 2.24
N GLY A 181 -12.63 -9.96 3.53
CA GLY A 181 -11.33 -9.89 4.20
C GLY A 181 -11.39 -8.97 5.42
N ASP A 182 -10.39 -9.15 6.26
CA ASP A 182 -10.25 -8.43 7.52
C ASP A 182 -9.51 -7.11 7.27
N LEU A 183 -9.91 -6.09 8.00
CA LEU A 183 -9.34 -4.75 7.92
C LEU A 183 -8.79 -4.39 9.29
N GLU A 184 -7.49 -4.20 9.40
CA GLU A 184 -6.81 -3.86 10.66
C GLU A 184 -6.02 -2.56 10.52
N ILE A 185 -6.20 -1.66 11.49
CA ILE A 185 -5.36 -0.47 11.65
C ILE A 185 -4.80 -0.46 13.07
N GLY A 186 -3.48 -0.47 13.22
CA GLY A 186 -2.85 -0.36 14.54
C GLY A 186 -3.12 1.01 15.16
N THR A 187 -2.50 2.06 14.63
CA THR A 187 -2.69 3.43 15.15
C THR A 187 -3.25 4.36 14.10
N ALA A 188 -4.46 4.87 14.34
CA ALA A 188 -5.08 5.93 13.56
C ALA A 188 -4.89 7.29 14.24
N GLY A 189 -4.00 8.10 13.67
CA GLY A 189 -3.72 9.47 14.10
C GLY A 189 -4.75 10.50 13.63
N ASP A 190 -5.57 10.16 12.63
CA ASP A 190 -6.68 10.98 12.12
C ASP A 190 -7.86 10.09 11.69
N GLY A 191 -8.86 10.67 11.03
CA GLY A 191 -10.09 9.97 10.68
C GLY A 191 -9.92 8.78 9.73
N VAL A 192 -10.71 7.73 9.97
CA VAL A 192 -10.71 6.47 9.22
C VAL A 192 -12.10 6.12 8.73
N SER A 193 -12.22 5.67 7.48
CA SER A 193 -13.42 5.02 6.95
C SER A 193 -13.10 3.62 6.46
N MET A 194 -13.54 2.59 7.19
CA MET A 194 -13.42 1.18 6.84
C MET A 194 -14.75 0.61 6.35
N SER A 195 -14.71 -0.21 5.30
CA SER A 195 -15.87 -0.99 4.90
C SER A 195 -15.52 -2.34 4.31
N THR A 196 -16.17 -3.39 4.80
CA THR A 196 -16.07 -4.76 4.28
C THR A 196 -17.46 -5.35 4.06
N GLY A 197 -17.61 -6.21 3.05
CA GLY A 197 -18.82 -7.02 2.92
C GLY A 197 -18.84 -8.12 3.97
N SER A 198 -17.73 -8.85 4.08
CA SER A 198 -17.53 -9.94 5.04
C SER A 198 -16.11 -9.90 5.59
N GLY A 199 -15.97 -9.87 6.91
CA GLY A 199 -14.68 -9.84 7.59
C GLY A 199 -14.73 -8.87 8.77
N ASP A 200 -13.74 -8.98 9.64
CA ASP A 200 -13.66 -8.20 10.87
C ASP A 200 -12.98 -6.85 10.60
N MET A 201 -13.37 -5.85 11.37
CA MET A 201 -12.77 -4.50 11.31
C MET A 201 -12.17 -4.16 12.67
N LYS A 202 -10.87 -3.91 12.70
CA LYS A 202 -10.13 -3.61 13.92
C LYS A 202 -9.37 -2.29 13.80
N ILE A 203 -9.51 -1.45 14.82
CA ILE A 203 -8.64 -0.30 15.05
C ILE A 203 -8.09 -0.42 16.47
N ASP A 204 -6.78 -0.62 16.65
CA ASP A 204 -6.24 -0.76 18.00
C ASP A 204 -6.24 0.57 18.76
N LYS A 205 -5.94 1.68 18.08
CA LYS A 205 -5.85 3.02 18.69
C LYS A 205 -6.40 4.11 17.78
N ALA A 206 -7.63 4.54 18.04
CA ALA A 206 -8.26 5.71 17.42
C ALA A 206 -7.98 6.98 18.24
N LYS A 207 -7.09 7.87 17.76
CA LYS A 207 -6.66 9.04 18.54
C LYS A 207 -7.59 10.24 18.44
N ARG A 208 -7.97 10.64 17.22
CA ARG A 208 -8.81 11.82 16.95
C ARG A 208 -9.48 11.74 15.59
N GLY A 209 -10.53 12.53 15.41
CA GLY A 209 -11.21 12.68 14.12
C GLY A 209 -12.43 11.76 13.99
N LYS A 210 -12.83 11.50 12.74
CA LYS A 210 -14.05 10.78 12.42
C LYS A 210 -13.75 9.35 12.01
N PHE A 211 -14.38 8.40 12.68
CA PHE A 211 -14.24 6.97 12.44
C PHE A 211 -15.56 6.41 11.95
N SER A 212 -15.53 5.75 10.80
CA SER A 212 -16.69 5.08 10.20
C SER A 212 -16.33 3.63 9.89
N ALA A 213 -16.98 2.67 10.54
CA ALA A 213 -16.89 1.25 10.22
C ALA A 213 -18.23 0.76 9.66
N LYS A 214 -18.21 0.09 8.49
CA LYS A 214 -19.41 -0.44 7.83
C LYS A 214 -19.20 -1.87 7.36
N GLY A 215 -19.90 -2.81 7.98
CA GLY A 215 -19.89 -4.23 7.65
C GLY A 215 -21.26 -4.74 7.21
N ALA A 216 -21.31 -5.83 6.43
CA ALA A 216 -22.52 -6.66 6.38
C ALA A 216 -22.41 -7.84 7.35
N SER A 217 -21.27 -8.53 7.36
CA SER A 217 -20.98 -9.60 8.32
C SER A 217 -19.56 -9.45 8.88
N GLY A 218 -19.41 -9.57 10.18
CA GLY A 218 -18.14 -9.49 10.88
C GLY A 218 -18.19 -8.52 12.05
N ASP A 219 -17.22 -8.68 12.94
CA ASP A 219 -17.13 -7.95 14.19
C ASP A 219 -16.39 -6.62 13.99
N VAL A 220 -16.69 -5.65 14.85
CA VAL A 220 -16.01 -4.35 14.85
C VAL A 220 -15.39 -4.13 16.21
N LEU A 221 -14.06 -4.05 16.26
CA LEU A 221 -13.29 -3.78 17.48
C LEU A 221 -12.56 -2.44 17.35
N ILE A 222 -12.83 -1.51 18.26
CA ILE A 222 -12.19 -0.18 18.24
C ILE A 222 -11.67 0.18 19.63
N GLY A 223 -10.35 0.33 19.72
CA GLY A 223 -9.66 0.84 20.90
C GLY A 223 -9.54 2.36 20.87
N VAL A 224 -9.84 3.01 22.00
CA VAL A 224 -9.72 4.46 22.17
C VAL A 224 -8.80 4.77 23.36
N PRO A 225 -7.79 5.64 23.21
CA PRO A 225 -6.91 6.00 24.31
C PRO A 225 -7.67 6.62 25.49
N ALA A 226 -7.25 6.27 26.70
CA ALA A 226 -7.83 6.82 27.93
C ALA A 226 -7.88 8.36 27.94
N GLY A 227 -9.03 8.92 28.33
CA GLY A 227 -9.24 10.36 28.45
C GLY A 227 -9.59 11.09 27.15
N VAL A 228 -9.69 10.39 26.01
CA VAL A 228 -10.20 10.95 24.75
C VAL A 228 -11.74 10.99 24.79
N PRO A 229 -12.38 12.16 24.63
CA PRO A 229 -13.83 12.23 24.50
C PRO A 229 -14.32 11.52 23.24
N VAL A 230 -15.36 10.70 23.40
CA VAL A 230 -15.95 9.91 22.32
C VAL A 230 -17.42 10.23 22.17
N TRP A 231 -17.81 10.58 20.95
CA TRP A 231 -19.21 10.59 20.53
C TRP A 231 -19.48 9.34 19.69
N THR A 232 -20.56 8.61 19.99
CA THR A 232 -20.87 7.33 19.33
C THR A 232 -22.24 7.32 18.66
N ASP A 233 -22.30 6.72 17.47
CA ASP A 233 -23.52 6.35 16.73
C ASP A 233 -23.34 4.91 16.19
N ILE A 234 -23.78 3.94 16.98
CA ILE A 234 -23.45 2.52 16.80
C ILE A 234 -24.73 1.72 16.61
N THR A 235 -24.73 0.82 15.63
CA THR A 235 -25.88 -0.04 15.35
C THR A 235 -25.41 -1.39 14.83
N THR A 236 -25.91 -2.46 15.45
CA THR A 236 -25.89 -3.82 14.89
C THR A 236 -27.33 -4.33 14.79
N VAL A 237 -27.66 -5.12 13.76
CA VAL A 237 -29.00 -5.73 13.63
C VAL A 237 -29.04 -7.07 14.38
N SER A 238 -28.03 -7.91 14.17
CA SER A 238 -27.85 -9.20 14.83
C SER A 238 -26.45 -9.26 15.45
N GLY A 239 -26.40 -9.20 16.77
CA GLY A 239 -25.17 -9.15 17.55
C GLY A 239 -25.40 -8.34 18.83
N SER A 240 -24.31 -8.03 19.50
CA SER A 240 -24.26 -7.26 20.74
C SER A 240 -23.36 -6.05 20.58
N ILE A 241 -23.60 -5.03 21.41
CA ILE A 241 -22.75 -3.85 21.50
C ILE A 241 -22.18 -3.85 22.91
N HIS A 242 -20.86 -3.88 23.02
CA HIS A 242 -20.14 -3.75 24.27
C HIS A 242 -19.25 -2.50 24.25
N SER A 243 -19.17 -1.81 25.39
CA SER A 243 -18.28 -0.67 25.55
C SER A 243 -17.85 -0.56 27.00
N ASP A 244 -16.54 -0.51 27.23
CA ASP A 244 -15.94 -0.23 28.55
C ASP A 244 -15.42 1.22 28.70
N LEU A 245 -15.61 2.02 27.64
CA LEU A 245 -15.12 3.40 27.56
C LEU A 245 -15.61 4.22 28.75
N GLN A 246 -14.68 4.88 29.41
CA GLN A 246 -15.01 5.81 30.49
C GLN A 246 -15.50 7.12 29.89
N GLY A 247 -16.62 7.63 30.41
CA GLY A 247 -17.16 8.91 29.95
C GLY A 247 -16.22 10.07 30.28
N ALA A 248 -15.59 10.65 29.26
CA ALA A 248 -14.70 11.82 29.41
C ALA A 248 -15.43 13.18 29.37
N GLY A 249 -16.75 13.19 29.20
CA GLY A 249 -17.55 14.42 29.11
C GLY A 249 -17.53 15.05 27.72
N GLN A 250 -17.90 16.34 27.63
CA GLN A 250 -17.77 17.10 26.38
C GLN A 250 -16.30 17.47 26.16
N PRO A 251 -15.81 17.46 24.91
CA PRO A 251 -14.46 17.93 24.64
C PRO A 251 -14.28 19.39 25.06
N GLU A 252 -13.17 19.68 25.75
CA GLU A 252 -12.76 21.05 26.03
C GLU A 252 -12.43 21.79 24.72
N PRO A 253 -12.52 23.14 24.68
CA PRO A 253 -12.17 23.90 23.48
C PRO A 253 -10.75 23.58 22.98
N GLY A 254 -10.66 23.00 21.78
CA GLY A 254 -9.39 22.62 21.15
C GLY A 254 -8.82 21.27 21.59
N GLN A 255 -9.54 20.50 22.41
CA GLN A 255 -9.19 19.12 22.73
C GLN A 255 -9.54 18.19 21.55
N ASP A 256 -8.64 17.26 21.25
CA ASP A 256 -8.90 16.18 20.32
C ASP A 256 -10.03 15.27 20.83
N TYR A 257 -10.88 14.81 19.91
CA TYR A 257 -12.00 13.91 20.21
C TYR A 257 -12.25 12.94 19.06
N VAL A 258 -13.00 11.88 19.35
CA VAL A 258 -13.37 10.83 18.39
C VAL A 258 -14.87 10.89 18.12
N GLU A 259 -15.25 11.04 16.85
CA GLU A 259 -16.62 10.77 16.37
C GLU A 259 -16.65 9.37 15.77
N LEU A 260 -17.27 8.43 16.47
CA LEU A 260 -17.33 7.05 16.03
C LEU A 260 -18.72 6.67 15.53
N ARG A 261 -18.79 6.22 14.28
CA ARG A 261 -19.98 5.60 13.68
C ARG A 261 -19.65 4.18 13.23
N ALA A 262 -20.26 3.18 13.86
CA ALA A 262 -20.09 1.78 13.49
C ALA A 262 -21.44 1.15 13.13
N LYS A 263 -21.52 0.52 11.96
CA LYS A 263 -22.74 -0.14 11.48
C LYS A 263 -22.41 -1.51 10.91
N THR A 264 -22.97 -2.57 11.50
CA THR A 264 -22.93 -3.92 10.93
C THR A 264 -24.35 -4.49 10.86
N VAL A 265 -24.58 -5.46 9.96
CA VAL A 265 -25.85 -6.21 9.94
C VAL A 265 -25.74 -7.41 10.86
N SER A 266 -24.68 -8.18 10.74
CA SER A 266 -24.38 -9.33 11.61
C SER A 266 -22.98 -9.20 12.17
N GLY A 267 -22.86 -9.25 13.50
CA GLY A 267 -21.59 -9.14 14.20
C GLY A 267 -21.70 -8.30 15.46
N ASP A 268 -20.76 -8.52 16.36
CA ASP A 268 -20.59 -7.76 17.58
C ASP A 268 -19.82 -6.47 17.32
N ILE A 269 -20.12 -5.43 18.10
CA ILE A 269 -19.36 -4.19 18.10
C ILE A 269 -18.83 -3.95 19.50
N GLU A 270 -17.51 -3.95 19.63
CA GLU A 270 -16.80 -3.75 20.90
C GLU A 270 -15.95 -2.49 20.85
N LEU A 271 -16.14 -1.64 21.86
CA LEU A 271 -15.28 -0.49 22.12
C LEU A 271 -14.52 -0.70 23.41
N HIS A 272 -13.21 -0.50 23.39
CA HIS A 272 -12.40 -0.65 24.59
C HIS A 272 -11.45 0.53 24.82
N GLU A 273 -11.17 0.84 26.09
CA GLU A 273 -10.18 1.83 26.50
C GLU A 273 -8.76 1.21 26.47
N VAL A 274 -7.79 1.94 25.92
CA VAL A 274 -6.38 1.50 25.73
C VAL A 274 -5.34 2.48 26.24
#